data_AF-A0A8H7YL00-F1
#
_entry.id   AF-A0A8H7YL00-F1
#
_cell.length_a   1.000
_cell.length_b   1.000
_cell.length_c   1.000
_cell.angle_alpha   90.00
_cell.angle_beta   90.00
_cell.angle_gamma   90.00
#
_symmetry.space_group_name_H-M   'P 1'
#
loop_
_entity.id
_entity.type
_entity.pdbx_description
1 polymer ?
#
loop_
_entity_poly.entity_id
_entity_poly.type
_entity_poly.pdbx_seq_one_letter_code
_entity_poly.pdbx_strand_id
1 'polypeptide(L)'
;MTSVAQRYRHQVARCMLCCAHIPTRAFRTAQQGTVYQDRSLGPGPPKAVTQIAKREPFFSPKSKSCFTPALTKENLKLDLSPRAMATATRIKVSTDDTGILGLRQNADSAKKVSETLQADLERYHIFFNAKGFHNHLAHHILSAYALGASADLLQQIFDRAAAYQLPSCPVDEAIVQKLGDKAQFSALLGIRDQYPNFLVYFQRQIEKRGMEVVVNEYLFAADKLADDMLVRLFAGLIHPFIQLGFGVEFNQPAIVAEALAETAVHESNLTFLLPAEEAAGGVGKEGKKSLVHLQQEIRSNTQIREAVRWEDVNKIDGMLARAPDEIIKITSQFSVGPDQLELKLAELLNAVAYFAGAAQRPRKRVKFDFFYMHCVTSAIFLASFVSQPWISKQNKLRILEWKGRMDLATYASRGAAELRQEEITDYEPKLSWEEVFAQAINHPQDDGHASKFIRTLAFGEKLCKPFEADEECREVFLVNGDMWIKLANMVIDSIQDNQMWIRHVGDDRAWEGVADR
;
A
#
# COMPACT_ATOMS: atom_id res chain seq x y z
N MET A 1 -30.10 20.96 -18.46
CA MET A 1 -28.86 20.17 -18.32
C MET A 1 -27.96 20.90 -17.34
N THR A 2 -27.62 20.27 -16.21
CA THR A 2 -26.71 20.82 -15.18
C THR A 2 -25.47 19.93 -15.13
N SER A 3 -24.28 20.54 -15.02
CA SER A 3 -23.01 19.80 -15.18
C SER A 3 -22.74 18.88 -13.99
N VAL A 4 -22.01 17.78 -14.25
CA VAL A 4 -21.64 16.76 -13.25
C VAL A 4 -20.94 17.39 -12.04
N ALA A 5 -20.09 18.40 -12.27
CA ALA A 5 -19.39 19.16 -11.24
C ALA A 5 -20.32 19.88 -10.22
N GLN A 6 -21.57 20.16 -10.58
CA GLN A 6 -22.51 20.87 -9.71
C GLN A 6 -23.23 19.95 -8.71
N ARG A 7 -23.35 18.65 -9.00
CA ARG A 7 -23.94 17.67 -8.07
C ARG A 7 -23.01 17.37 -6.88
N TYR A 8 -21.70 17.29 -7.12
CA TYR A 8 -20.70 17.00 -6.08
C TYR A 8 -20.61 18.05 -4.96
N ARG A 9 -20.87 19.35 -5.25
CA ARG A 9 -20.76 20.41 -4.25
C ARG A 9 -21.74 20.29 -3.08
N HIS A 10 -22.91 19.66 -3.30
CA HIS A 10 -23.94 19.55 -2.25
C HIS A 10 -23.69 18.41 -1.25
N GLN A 11 -22.82 17.44 -1.57
CA GLN A 11 -22.60 16.27 -0.71
C GLN A 11 -21.48 16.48 0.33
N VAL A 12 -20.57 17.44 0.10
CA VAL A 12 -19.43 17.73 0.99
C VAL A 12 -19.82 18.61 2.19
N ALA A 13 -20.80 19.50 2.03
CA ALA A 13 -21.09 20.59 2.98
C ALA A 13 -21.81 20.20 4.29
N ARG A 14 -22.07 18.90 4.54
CA ARG A 14 -22.72 18.40 5.78
C ARG A 14 -21.86 17.44 6.61
N CYS A 15 -20.61 17.17 6.23
CA CYS A 15 -19.75 16.17 6.86
C CYS A 15 -18.95 16.67 8.08
N MET A 16 -19.52 17.51 8.95
CA MET A 16 -18.91 17.87 10.23
C MET A 16 -19.36 16.92 11.35
N LEU A 17 -18.41 16.59 12.25
CA LEU A 17 -18.58 15.75 13.44
C LEU A 17 -19.03 14.30 13.18
N CYS A 18 -18.06 13.37 13.17
CA CYS A 18 -18.12 12.03 13.77
C CYS A 18 -16.89 11.21 13.34
N CYS A 19 -15.75 11.50 13.97
CA CYS A 19 -14.73 10.51 14.28
C CYS A 19 -14.77 10.35 15.81
N ALA A 20 -14.67 9.10 16.29
CA ALA A 20 -15.13 8.64 17.60
C ALA A 20 -16.67 8.62 17.77
N HIS A 21 -17.19 7.43 18.08
CA HIS A 21 -18.54 7.21 18.61
C HIS A 21 -18.39 6.44 19.93
N ILE A 22 -18.32 7.18 21.03
CA ILE A 22 -18.56 6.70 22.40
C ILE A 22 -19.58 7.68 23.00
N PRO A 23 -20.67 7.22 23.63
CA PRO A 23 -21.74 8.11 24.11
C PRO A 23 -21.22 9.08 25.18
N THR A 24 -21.31 10.38 24.90
CA THR A 24 -20.81 11.44 25.77
C THR A 24 -21.69 11.65 27.00
N ARG A 25 -21.15 11.37 28.18
CA ARG A 25 -21.61 11.98 29.44
C ARG A 25 -20.42 12.31 30.34
N ALA A 26 -20.46 13.51 30.93
CA ALA A 26 -19.42 14.14 31.74
C ALA A 26 -18.11 14.50 30.99
N PHE A 27 -17.93 15.80 30.70
CA PHE A 27 -16.90 16.62 31.36
C PHE A 27 -17.21 18.12 31.10
N ARG A 28 -17.35 18.88 32.18
CA ARG A 28 -17.28 20.36 32.23
C ARG A 28 -16.24 20.71 33.29
N THR A 29 -15.66 21.91 33.18
CA THR A 29 -14.62 22.49 34.07
C THR A 29 -13.25 21.79 34.00
N ALA A 30 -12.11 22.48 33.96
CA ALA A 30 -11.87 23.93 33.89
C ALA A 30 -10.58 24.27 33.08
N GLN A 31 -10.56 25.42 32.42
CA GLN A 31 -9.33 26.15 32.10
C GLN A 31 -9.00 27.08 33.28
N GLN A 32 -7.70 27.29 33.59
CA GLN A 32 -7.09 28.63 33.84
C GLN A 32 -5.62 28.55 34.33
N GLY A 33 -4.75 29.35 33.70
CA GLY A 33 -3.49 29.87 34.29
C GLY A 33 -2.28 28.92 34.33
N THR A 34 -1.02 29.38 34.23
CA THR A 34 -0.52 30.77 34.09
C THR A 34 0.89 30.79 33.46
N VAL A 35 1.29 31.97 32.96
CA VAL A 35 2.58 32.27 32.28
C VAL A 35 3.74 32.41 33.28
N TYR A 36 4.97 32.05 32.89
CA TYR A 36 6.20 32.69 33.43
C TYR A 36 7.39 32.73 32.44
N GLN A 37 8.34 33.64 32.72
CA GLN A 37 9.49 34.12 31.93
C GLN A 37 10.81 33.95 32.73
N ASP A 38 12.05 34.05 32.23
CA ASP A 38 12.71 34.35 30.94
C ASP A 38 14.20 33.88 31.08
N ARG A 39 15.04 33.96 30.03
CA ARG A 39 16.54 33.96 30.05
C ARG A 39 17.30 32.63 30.23
N SER A 40 18.53 32.44 29.71
CA SER A 40 19.31 33.09 28.63
C SER A 40 20.68 32.42 28.37
N LEU A 41 21.23 32.57 27.16
CA LEU A 41 22.67 32.61 26.78
C LEU A 41 23.53 31.30 26.79
N GLY A 42 24.28 31.11 25.69
CA GLY A 42 25.52 30.30 25.62
C GLY A 42 26.77 31.14 25.97
N PRO A 43 28.01 30.88 25.46
CA PRO A 43 28.34 30.23 24.18
C PRO A 43 29.61 29.32 24.10
N GLY A 44 29.79 28.63 22.96
CA GLY A 44 31.06 28.70 22.18
C GLY A 44 32.22 27.68 22.44
N PRO A 45 32.96 27.23 21.40
CA PRO A 45 33.95 26.13 21.48
C PRO A 45 35.41 26.54 21.14
N PRO A 46 36.36 25.58 21.05
CA PRO A 46 37.34 25.63 19.94
C PRO A 46 37.82 24.29 19.33
N LYS A 47 37.98 24.30 17.99
CA LYS A 47 39.10 23.77 17.14
C LYS A 47 39.62 22.32 17.36
N ALA A 48 39.54 21.37 16.40
CA ALA A 48 40.03 21.29 15.01
C ALA A 48 41.46 20.71 14.85
N VAL A 49 41.59 19.58 14.11
CA VAL A 49 42.85 19.10 13.48
C VAL A 49 42.53 18.47 12.11
N THR A 50 43.33 18.86 11.11
CA THR A 50 43.32 18.38 9.72
C THR A 50 44.12 17.10 9.52
N GLN A 51 43.73 16.24 8.58
CA GLN A 51 44.69 15.47 7.79
C GLN A 51 44.26 15.32 6.33
N ILE A 52 45.21 15.53 5.42
CA ILE A 52 45.07 15.44 3.96
C ILE A 52 45.92 14.25 3.51
N ALA A 53 45.34 13.33 2.75
CA ALA A 53 46.11 12.32 2.01
C ALA A 53 45.55 12.15 0.60
N LYS A 54 46.37 12.50 -0.40
CA LYS A 54 46.10 12.27 -1.83
C LYS A 54 46.47 10.83 -2.19
N ARG A 55 45.70 10.17 -3.08
CA ARG A 55 46.21 9.25 -4.12
C ARG A 55 45.10 8.75 -5.06
N GLU A 56 45.07 9.33 -6.24
CA GLU A 56 44.80 8.63 -7.51
C GLU A 56 46.16 8.20 -8.12
N PRO A 57 46.23 7.45 -9.25
CA PRO A 57 45.15 6.87 -10.07
C PRO A 57 45.30 5.34 -10.29
N PHE A 58 44.28 4.68 -10.85
CA PHE A 58 44.49 3.60 -11.84
C PHE A 58 43.24 3.32 -12.69
N PHE A 59 43.37 3.49 -14.01
CA PHE A 59 42.36 3.07 -15.00
C PHE A 59 42.65 1.64 -15.46
N SER A 60 41.63 0.76 -15.47
CA SER A 60 41.51 -0.31 -16.47
C SER A 60 40.09 -0.92 -16.45
N PRO A 61 39.38 -1.01 -17.58
CA PRO A 61 38.03 -1.57 -17.63
C PRO A 61 38.05 -3.08 -17.88
N LYS A 62 37.34 -3.85 -17.04
CA LYS A 62 36.66 -5.14 -17.32
C LYS A 62 36.20 -5.82 -16.03
N SER A 63 34.91 -5.71 -15.71
CA SER A 63 34.17 -6.77 -15.04
C SER A 63 33.05 -7.24 -15.96
N LYS A 64 32.94 -8.55 -16.15
CA LYS A 64 31.83 -9.15 -16.92
C LYS A 64 30.66 -9.32 -15.97
N SER A 65 29.44 -9.13 -16.48
CA SER A 65 28.21 -9.53 -15.79
C SER A 65 28.33 -10.96 -15.27
N CYS A 66 28.05 -11.19 -13.99
CA CYS A 66 27.97 -12.53 -13.44
C CYS A 66 26.91 -12.59 -12.33
N PHE A 67 26.13 -13.68 -12.33
CA PHE A 67 25.15 -14.07 -11.30
C PHE A 67 23.85 -13.26 -11.18
N THR A 68 22.93 -13.53 -12.10
CA THR A 68 21.50 -13.66 -11.74
C THR A 68 21.27 -15.04 -11.09
N PRO A 69 20.84 -15.13 -9.82
CA PRO A 69 20.31 -16.37 -9.26
C PRO A 69 18.88 -16.54 -9.78
N ALA A 70 18.69 -17.39 -10.79
CA ALA A 70 17.34 -17.68 -11.27
C ALA A 70 16.51 -18.33 -10.16
N LEU A 71 15.30 -17.81 -9.91
CA LEU A 71 14.27 -18.48 -9.11
C LEU A 71 14.01 -19.89 -9.69
N THR A 72 14.49 -20.92 -9.01
CA THR A 72 14.48 -22.31 -9.51
C THR A 72 13.09 -22.94 -9.41
N LYS A 73 12.61 -23.50 -10.53
CA LYS A 73 11.31 -24.19 -10.66
C LYS A 73 11.33 -25.60 -10.06
N GLU A 74 11.69 -25.76 -8.79
CA GLU A 74 11.68 -27.08 -8.14
C GLU A 74 10.80 -27.09 -6.88
N ASN A 75 9.49 -27.26 -7.09
CA ASN A 75 8.56 -27.98 -6.20
C ASN A 75 7.14 -28.04 -6.82
N LEU A 76 6.99 -28.65 -8.00
CA LEU A 76 5.69 -28.88 -8.64
C LEU A 76 5.54 -30.33 -9.14
N LYS A 77 5.09 -31.20 -8.21
CA LYS A 77 4.35 -32.42 -8.54
C LYS A 77 3.01 -32.35 -7.81
N LEU A 78 2.02 -31.78 -8.48
CA LEU A 78 0.63 -31.72 -7.99
C LEU A 78 -0.04 -33.08 -8.17
N ASP A 79 -0.56 -33.63 -7.07
CA ASP A 79 -1.34 -34.85 -7.06
C ASP A 79 -2.78 -34.57 -7.52
N LEU A 80 -3.13 -35.04 -8.72
CA LEU A 80 -4.38 -34.73 -9.41
C LEU A 80 -5.54 -35.62 -8.92
N SER A 81 -6.00 -35.35 -7.70
CA SER A 81 -7.36 -35.71 -7.27
C SER A 81 -8.33 -34.55 -7.56
N PRO A 82 -9.61 -34.79 -7.89
CA PRO A 82 -10.58 -33.74 -8.21
C PRO A 82 -11.03 -33.00 -6.94
N ARG A 83 -10.16 -32.15 -6.40
CA ARG A 83 -10.50 -31.14 -5.40
C ARG A 83 -11.32 -30.04 -6.11
N ALA A 84 -12.43 -29.61 -5.50
CA ALA A 84 -13.15 -28.43 -5.99
C ALA A 84 -12.22 -27.21 -5.88
N MET A 85 -11.92 -26.58 -7.01
CA MET A 85 -11.04 -25.40 -7.09
C MET A 85 -11.81 -24.11 -6.77
N ALA A 86 -11.07 -23.02 -6.52
CA ALA A 86 -11.64 -21.68 -6.47
C ALA A 86 -12.20 -21.30 -7.86
N THR A 87 -13.28 -20.54 -7.89
CA THR A 87 -13.90 -20.03 -9.13
C THR A 87 -14.19 -18.55 -9.01
N ALA A 88 -14.81 -17.95 -10.02
CA ALA A 88 -15.16 -16.53 -9.99
C ALA A 88 -16.23 -16.18 -8.92
N THR A 89 -16.97 -17.17 -8.42
CA THR A 89 -18.03 -16.99 -7.40
C THR A 89 -17.83 -17.85 -6.15
N ARG A 90 -16.69 -18.54 -6.04
CA ARG A 90 -16.40 -19.47 -4.95
C ARG A 90 -14.99 -19.29 -4.42
N ILE A 91 -14.88 -18.86 -3.17
CA ILE A 91 -13.62 -18.85 -2.44
C ILE A 91 -13.24 -20.28 -2.06
N LYS A 92 -11.98 -20.62 -2.29
CA LYS A 92 -11.40 -21.88 -1.83
C LYS A 92 -9.91 -21.71 -1.53
N VAL A 93 -9.60 -21.53 -0.26
CA VAL A 93 -8.24 -21.52 0.28
C VAL A 93 -7.87 -22.92 0.79
N SER A 94 -6.61 -23.29 0.59
CA SER A 94 -5.99 -24.56 0.96
C SER A 94 -4.74 -24.34 1.80
N THR A 95 -4.18 -25.41 2.37
CA THR A 95 -2.92 -25.34 3.13
C THR A 95 -1.70 -24.94 2.29
N ASP A 96 -1.83 -25.01 0.97
CA ASP A 96 -0.75 -24.76 0.02
C ASP A 96 -0.72 -23.26 -0.38
N ASP A 97 -1.84 -22.54 -0.16
CA ASP A 97 -2.01 -21.10 -0.38
C ASP A 97 -1.39 -20.28 0.77
N THR A 98 -0.10 -20.50 1.02
CA THR A 98 0.65 -19.93 2.17
C THR A 98 0.95 -18.43 2.06
N GLY A 99 0.63 -17.80 0.93
CA GLY A 99 1.05 -16.45 0.57
C GLY A 99 2.57 -16.31 0.38
N ILE A 100 3.03 -15.10 0.04
CA ILE A 100 4.45 -14.79 -0.23
C ILE A 100 5.38 -15.13 0.93
N LEU A 101 4.91 -15.07 2.18
CA LEU A 101 5.75 -15.36 3.35
C LEU A 101 6.13 -16.84 3.46
N GLY A 102 5.36 -17.74 2.86
CA GLY A 102 5.61 -19.19 2.88
C GLY A 102 5.45 -19.85 4.25
N LEU A 103 4.72 -19.24 5.18
CA LEU A 103 4.50 -19.84 6.50
C LEU A 103 3.52 -21.01 6.40
N ARG A 104 3.84 -22.12 7.08
CA ARG A 104 3.06 -23.35 7.06
C ARG A 104 1.66 -23.11 7.63
N GLN A 105 0.64 -23.51 6.85
CA GLN A 105 -0.75 -23.40 7.23
C GLN A 105 -1.36 -24.71 7.74
N ASN A 106 -2.49 -24.61 8.44
CA ASN A 106 -3.28 -25.74 8.90
C ASN A 106 -4.65 -25.80 8.20
N ALA A 107 -5.22 -27.01 8.13
CA ALA A 107 -6.43 -27.27 7.34
C ALA A 107 -7.69 -26.59 7.90
N ASP A 108 -7.82 -26.50 9.22
CA ASP A 108 -8.98 -25.87 9.87
C ASP A 108 -9.02 -24.36 9.63
N SER A 109 -7.85 -23.72 9.65
CA SER A 109 -7.72 -22.29 9.36
C SER A 109 -7.95 -22.02 7.86
N ALA A 110 -7.40 -22.85 6.96
CA ALA A 110 -7.69 -22.76 5.52
C ALA A 110 -9.19 -22.93 5.19
N LYS A 111 -9.85 -23.88 5.87
CA LYS A 111 -11.30 -24.07 5.80
C LYS A 111 -12.04 -22.83 6.31
N LYS A 112 -11.63 -22.28 7.45
CA LYS A 112 -12.26 -21.09 8.03
C LYS A 112 -12.12 -19.85 7.14
N VAL A 113 -10.94 -19.59 6.56
CA VAL A 113 -10.75 -18.52 5.56
C VAL A 113 -11.73 -18.70 4.40
N SER A 114 -11.89 -19.93 3.90
CA SER A 114 -12.85 -20.21 2.82
C SER A 114 -14.29 -19.91 3.24
N GLU A 115 -14.69 -20.26 4.46
CA GLU A 115 -16.04 -20.00 5.00
C GLU A 115 -16.31 -18.49 5.21
N THR A 116 -15.38 -17.76 5.83
CA THR A 116 -15.56 -16.35 6.17
C THR A 116 -15.53 -15.45 4.94
N LEU A 117 -14.62 -15.70 3.99
CA LEU A 117 -14.55 -14.92 2.75
C LEU A 117 -15.66 -15.27 1.76
N GLN A 118 -16.18 -16.51 1.75
CA GLN A 118 -17.39 -16.81 0.99
C GLN A 118 -18.60 -16.04 1.58
N ALA A 119 -18.70 -15.97 2.90
CA ALA A 119 -19.74 -15.20 3.57
C ALA A 119 -19.59 -13.68 3.36
N ASP A 120 -18.37 -13.18 3.20
CA ASP A 120 -18.08 -11.78 2.84
C ASP A 120 -18.63 -11.45 1.45
N LEU A 121 -18.15 -12.18 0.43
CA LEU A 121 -18.56 -12.08 -0.98
C LEU A 121 -20.08 -12.14 -1.20
N GLU A 122 -20.79 -12.97 -0.43
CA GLU A 122 -22.24 -13.15 -0.56
C GLU A 122 -23.05 -12.04 0.13
N ARG A 123 -22.57 -11.53 1.28
CA ARG A 123 -23.40 -10.76 2.21
C ARG A 123 -23.07 -9.28 2.25
N TYR A 124 -21.86 -8.89 1.86
CA TYR A 124 -21.35 -7.53 2.08
C TYR A 124 -20.94 -6.85 0.79
N HIS A 125 -20.81 -5.53 0.86
CA HIS A 125 -20.29 -4.69 -0.20
C HIS A 125 -18.78 -4.51 -0.03
N ILE A 126 -18.05 -4.17 -1.09
CA ILE A 126 -16.62 -3.77 -1.01
C ILE A 126 -16.39 -2.47 -0.21
N PHE A 127 -17.44 -1.81 0.28
CA PHE A 127 -17.36 -0.63 1.13
C PHE A 127 -18.19 -0.85 2.40
N PHE A 128 -17.65 -0.49 3.56
CA PHE A 128 -18.38 -0.61 4.84
C PHE A 128 -19.23 0.61 5.18
N ASN A 129 -19.18 1.69 4.40
CA ASN A 129 -20.05 2.85 4.62
C ASN A 129 -20.29 3.69 3.36
N ALA A 130 -21.30 4.56 3.43
CA ALA A 130 -21.68 5.47 2.35
C ALA A 130 -20.62 6.54 1.99
N LYS A 131 -19.58 6.75 2.82
CA LYS A 131 -18.43 7.60 2.46
C LYS A 131 -17.51 6.89 1.45
N GLY A 132 -17.61 5.57 1.33
CA GLY A 132 -16.78 4.74 0.44
C GLY A 132 -15.48 4.30 1.09
N PHE A 133 -15.48 4.02 2.39
CA PHE A 133 -14.35 3.34 3.03
C PHE A 133 -14.45 1.83 2.79
N HIS A 134 -13.33 1.22 2.48
CA HIS A 134 -13.19 -0.14 1.96
C HIS A 134 -13.43 -1.22 2.99
N ASN A 135 -14.16 -2.27 2.62
CA ASN A 135 -14.27 -3.48 3.40
C ASN A 135 -12.88 -4.15 3.49
N HIS A 136 -12.43 -4.42 4.72
CA HIS A 136 -11.11 -5.00 5.00
C HIS A 136 -11.15 -6.48 5.39
N LEU A 137 -12.30 -7.15 5.28
CA LEU A 137 -12.43 -8.57 5.62
C LEU A 137 -11.42 -9.46 4.87
N ALA A 138 -11.41 -9.41 3.53
CA ALA A 138 -10.38 -10.08 2.72
C ALA A 138 -8.95 -9.70 3.15
N HIS A 139 -8.68 -8.40 3.32
CA HIS A 139 -7.36 -7.87 3.68
C HIS A 139 -6.84 -8.41 5.02
N HIS A 140 -7.71 -8.42 6.04
CA HIS A 140 -7.36 -8.85 7.39
C HIS A 140 -7.25 -10.37 7.45
N ILE A 141 -8.28 -11.09 7.02
CA ILE A 141 -8.37 -12.56 7.14
C ILE A 141 -7.20 -13.23 6.41
N LEU A 142 -6.87 -12.81 5.18
CA LEU A 142 -5.73 -13.37 4.43
C LEU A 142 -4.37 -12.99 5.02
N SER A 143 -4.23 -11.78 5.59
CA SER A 143 -2.98 -11.38 6.27
C SER A 143 -2.77 -12.12 7.59
N ALA A 144 -3.82 -12.26 8.40
CA ALA A 144 -3.79 -13.01 9.65
C ALA A 144 -3.54 -14.51 9.38
N TYR A 145 -4.17 -15.07 8.35
CA TYR A 145 -3.89 -16.42 7.88
C TYR A 145 -2.42 -16.59 7.47
N ALA A 146 -1.87 -15.70 6.63
CA ALA A 146 -0.45 -15.73 6.26
C ALA A 146 0.53 -15.61 7.44
N LEU A 147 0.09 -15.06 8.58
CA LEU A 147 0.83 -14.97 9.84
C LEU A 147 0.53 -16.13 10.83
N GLY A 148 -0.29 -17.12 10.43
CA GLY A 148 -0.55 -18.34 11.20
C GLY A 148 -1.75 -18.27 12.15
N ALA A 149 -2.70 -17.35 11.95
CA ALA A 149 -3.91 -17.25 12.76
C ALA A 149 -4.74 -18.55 12.79
N SER A 150 -5.30 -18.86 13.96
CA SER A 150 -6.19 -20.01 14.15
C SER A 150 -7.58 -19.76 13.54
N ALA A 151 -8.32 -20.84 13.31
CA ALA A 151 -9.72 -20.76 12.87
C ALA A 151 -10.59 -19.90 13.82
N ASP A 152 -10.40 -20.01 15.13
CA ASP A 152 -11.17 -19.20 16.09
C ASP A 152 -10.85 -17.71 15.99
N LEU A 153 -9.59 -17.35 15.75
CA LEU A 153 -9.18 -15.96 15.58
C LEU A 153 -9.69 -15.39 14.23
N LEU A 154 -9.64 -16.18 13.16
CA LEU A 154 -10.19 -15.80 11.85
C LEU A 154 -11.71 -15.60 11.91
N GLN A 155 -12.42 -16.40 12.71
CA GLN A 155 -13.85 -16.18 12.98
C GLN A 155 -14.09 -14.89 13.78
N GLN A 156 -13.31 -14.62 14.83
CA GLN A 156 -13.43 -13.38 15.62
C GLN A 156 -13.16 -12.12 14.78
N ILE A 157 -12.17 -12.16 13.89
CA ILE A 157 -11.90 -11.08 12.92
C ILE A 157 -13.12 -10.86 12.03
N PHE A 158 -13.70 -11.95 11.48
CA PHE A 158 -14.91 -11.87 10.66
C PHE A 158 -16.09 -11.28 11.43
N ASP A 159 -16.40 -11.81 12.62
CA ASP A 159 -17.57 -11.37 13.41
C ASP A 159 -17.47 -9.89 13.82
N ARG A 160 -16.27 -9.42 14.19
CA ARG A 160 -16.00 -8.01 14.50
C ARG A 160 -16.19 -7.10 13.29
N ALA A 161 -15.66 -7.48 12.14
CA ALA A 161 -15.70 -6.66 10.94
C ALA A 161 -17.08 -6.69 10.24
N ALA A 162 -17.76 -7.84 10.26
CA ALA A 162 -19.13 -8.03 9.76
C ALA A 162 -20.15 -7.08 10.41
N ALA A 163 -19.97 -6.74 11.70
CA ALA A 163 -20.89 -5.93 12.48
C ALA A 163 -21.11 -4.49 11.96
N TYR A 164 -20.27 -4.00 11.03
CA TYR A 164 -20.38 -2.65 10.47
C TYR A 164 -20.30 -2.59 8.93
N GLN A 165 -20.28 -3.72 8.22
CA GLN A 165 -20.27 -3.72 6.75
C GLN A 165 -21.60 -3.19 6.16
N LEU A 166 -21.54 -2.63 4.95
CA LEU A 166 -22.77 -2.48 4.16
C LEU A 166 -23.18 -3.84 3.61
N PRO A 167 -24.49 -4.15 3.53
CA PRO A 167 -24.96 -5.36 2.87
C PRO A 167 -24.67 -5.32 1.36
N SER A 168 -24.57 -6.52 0.76
CA SER A 168 -24.54 -6.68 -0.69
C SER A 168 -25.81 -6.07 -1.31
N CYS A 169 -25.65 -5.48 -2.50
CA CYS A 169 -26.71 -4.70 -3.17
C CYS A 169 -27.31 -5.47 -4.36
N PRO A 170 -28.58 -5.24 -4.72
CA PRO A 170 -29.21 -5.90 -5.87
C PRO A 170 -28.48 -5.64 -7.18
N VAL A 171 -28.51 -6.63 -8.06
CA VAL A 171 -27.89 -6.61 -9.40
C VAL A 171 -28.97 -6.31 -10.45
N ASP A 172 -28.66 -5.42 -11.40
CA ASP A 172 -29.47 -5.16 -12.58
C ASP A 172 -28.87 -5.89 -13.79
N GLU A 173 -29.48 -7.01 -14.17
CA GLU A 173 -29.07 -7.82 -15.32
C GLU A 173 -29.04 -7.05 -16.65
N ALA A 174 -29.90 -6.04 -16.82
CA ALA A 174 -29.90 -5.22 -18.03
C ALA A 174 -28.70 -4.25 -18.06
N ILE A 175 -28.12 -3.91 -16.91
CA ILE A 175 -26.83 -3.23 -16.82
C ILE A 175 -25.68 -4.21 -17.06
N VAL A 176 -25.69 -5.38 -16.40
CA VAL A 176 -24.65 -6.41 -16.59
C VAL A 176 -24.48 -6.82 -18.06
N GLN A 177 -25.58 -6.93 -18.81
CA GLN A 177 -25.54 -7.21 -20.25
C GLN A 177 -24.90 -6.07 -21.06
N LYS A 178 -25.16 -4.81 -20.70
CA LYS A 178 -24.59 -3.62 -21.37
C LYS A 178 -23.09 -3.48 -21.13
N LEU A 179 -22.57 -3.94 -19.99
CA LEU A 179 -21.13 -3.94 -19.68
C LEU A 179 -20.29 -4.77 -20.68
N GLY A 180 -20.92 -5.58 -21.54
CA GLY A 180 -20.26 -6.22 -22.69
C GLY A 180 -19.81 -5.25 -23.80
N ASP A 181 -20.35 -4.03 -23.84
CA ASP A 181 -19.93 -2.98 -24.76
C ASP A 181 -18.97 -1.99 -24.07
N LYS A 182 -17.83 -1.70 -24.70
CA LYS A 182 -16.79 -0.82 -24.12
C LYS A 182 -17.28 0.61 -23.86
N ALA A 183 -18.20 1.14 -24.65
CA ALA A 183 -18.70 2.51 -24.46
C ALA A 183 -19.72 2.58 -23.31
N GLN A 184 -20.61 1.59 -23.19
CA GLN A 184 -21.53 1.45 -22.05
C GLN A 184 -20.75 1.17 -20.74
N PHE A 185 -19.74 0.30 -20.78
CA PHE A 185 -18.83 0.06 -19.66
C PHE A 185 -18.17 1.36 -19.19
N SER A 186 -17.55 2.10 -20.12
CA SER A 186 -16.89 3.38 -19.83
C SER A 186 -17.85 4.43 -19.25
N ALA A 187 -19.12 4.42 -19.66
CA ALA A 187 -20.13 5.37 -19.18
C ALA A 187 -20.59 5.13 -17.73
N LEU A 188 -20.25 3.97 -17.14
CA LEU A 188 -20.61 3.59 -15.76
C LEU A 188 -19.42 3.65 -14.80
N LEU A 189 -18.21 3.93 -15.30
CA LEU A 189 -17.00 4.02 -14.49
C LEU A 189 -17.05 5.17 -13.46
N GLY A 190 -16.54 4.92 -12.26
CA GLY A 190 -16.53 5.88 -11.14
C GLY A 190 -17.89 6.07 -10.45
N ILE A 191 -18.92 5.30 -10.83
CA ILE A 191 -20.24 5.35 -10.19
C ILE A 191 -20.31 4.24 -9.14
N ARG A 192 -20.12 4.61 -7.86
CA ARG A 192 -20.08 3.69 -6.72
C ARG A 192 -21.19 2.65 -6.70
N ASP A 193 -22.42 3.09 -6.94
CA ASP A 193 -23.64 2.26 -6.90
C ASP A 193 -23.67 1.17 -7.99
N GLN A 194 -22.75 1.19 -8.96
CA GLN A 194 -22.64 0.16 -10.02
C GLN A 194 -21.76 -1.03 -9.64
N TYR A 195 -21.14 -1.02 -8.44
CA TYR A 195 -20.29 -2.12 -7.97
C TYR A 195 -20.92 -3.52 -8.12
N PRO A 196 -22.16 -3.81 -7.68
CA PRO A 196 -22.74 -5.15 -7.82
C PRO A 196 -22.87 -5.57 -9.29
N ASN A 197 -23.11 -4.63 -10.21
CA ASN A 197 -23.21 -4.91 -11.65
C ASN A 197 -21.84 -5.21 -12.25
N PHE A 198 -20.80 -4.45 -11.89
CA PHE A 198 -19.43 -4.75 -12.30
C PHE A 198 -18.93 -6.08 -11.70
N LEU A 199 -19.27 -6.39 -10.45
CA LEU A 199 -18.89 -7.66 -9.81
C LEU A 199 -19.45 -8.84 -10.61
N VAL A 200 -20.77 -8.92 -10.82
CA VAL A 200 -21.39 -10.03 -11.58
C VAL A 200 -20.88 -10.06 -13.03
N TYR A 201 -20.60 -8.91 -13.64
CA TYR A 201 -19.96 -8.87 -14.96
C TYR A 201 -18.58 -9.52 -14.96
N PHE A 202 -17.67 -9.10 -14.06
CA PHE A 202 -16.33 -9.65 -13.98
C PHE A 202 -16.32 -11.12 -13.58
N GLN A 203 -17.22 -11.54 -12.68
CA GLN A 203 -17.39 -12.94 -12.35
C GLN A 203 -17.71 -13.78 -13.60
N ARG A 204 -18.65 -13.32 -14.44
CA ARG A 204 -18.99 -14.00 -15.71
C ARG A 204 -17.86 -13.98 -16.74
N GLN A 205 -17.07 -12.89 -16.81
CA GLN A 205 -15.91 -12.83 -17.70
C GLN A 205 -14.84 -13.83 -17.28
N ILE A 206 -14.51 -13.87 -15.98
CA ILE A 206 -13.47 -14.73 -15.41
C ILE A 206 -13.88 -16.20 -15.55
N GLU A 207 -15.12 -16.57 -15.19
CA GLU A 207 -15.62 -17.94 -15.33
C GLU A 207 -15.56 -18.45 -16.78
N LYS A 208 -15.79 -17.56 -17.76
CA LYS A 208 -15.77 -17.90 -19.19
C LYS A 208 -14.36 -17.96 -19.79
N ARG A 209 -13.38 -17.22 -19.25
CA ARG A 209 -12.13 -16.87 -19.96
C ARG A 209 -10.84 -17.05 -19.15
N GLY A 210 -10.93 -17.33 -17.86
CA GLY A 210 -9.79 -17.30 -16.94
C GLY A 210 -9.50 -15.88 -16.44
N MET A 211 -8.98 -15.78 -15.21
CA MET A 211 -8.68 -14.47 -14.59
C MET A 211 -7.54 -13.75 -15.31
N GLU A 212 -6.57 -14.50 -15.82
CA GLU A 212 -5.36 -14.01 -16.49
C GLU A 212 -5.72 -13.22 -17.75
N VAL A 213 -6.70 -13.69 -18.52
CA VAL A 213 -7.18 -13.06 -19.75
C VAL A 213 -7.95 -11.77 -19.43
N VAL A 214 -8.81 -11.82 -18.42
CA VAL A 214 -9.65 -10.66 -18.03
C VAL A 214 -8.79 -9.55 -17.40
N VAL A 215 -7.85 -9.89 -16.53
CA VAL A 215 -6.91 -8.93 -15.93
C VAL A 215 -6.05 -8.26 -17.01
N ASN A 216 -5.51 -9.03 -17.98
CA ASN A 216 -4.74 -8.44 -19.08
C ASN A 216 -5.60 -7.54 -19.98
N GLU A 217 -6.85 -7.91 -20.31
CA GLU A 217 -7.72 -7.04 -21.10
C GLU A 217 -8.04 -5.73 -20.38
N TYR A 218 -8.44 -5.80 -19.11
CA TYR A 218 -9.00 -4.65 -18.40
C TYR A 218 -7.97 -3.74 -17.71
N LEU A 219 -6.74 -4.20 -17.48
CA LEU A 219 -5.68 -3.39 -16.85
C LEU A 219 -4.44 -3.20 -17.74
N PHE A 220 -4.21 -4.08 -18.72
CA PHE A 220 -2.92 -4.14 -19.43
C PHE A 220 -3.00 -4.19 -20.96
N ALA A 221 -4.16 -3.96 -21.58
CA ALA A 221 -4.31 -3.95 -23.03
C ALA A 221 -3.66 -2.72 -23.72
N ALA A 222 -3.23 -1.72 -22.93
CA ALA A 222 -2.70 -0.43 -23.41
C ALA A 222 -3.63 0.28 -24.42
N ASP A 223 -4.95 0.07 -24.24
CA ASP A 223 -5.99 0.91 -24.86
C ASP A 223 -6.54 1.92 -23.84
N LYS A 224 -7.34 2.87 -24.31
CA LYS A 224 -7.90 3.94 -23.48
C LYS A 224 -8.69 3.43 -22.26
N LEU A 225 -9.34 2.26 -22.37
CA LEU A 225 -10.11 1.69 -21.26
C LEU A 225 -9.19 1.03 -20.24
N ALA A 226 -8.21 0.26 -20.71
CA ALA A 226 -7.20 -0.35 -19.84
C ALA A 226 -6.38 0.71 -19.07
N ASP A 227 -6.02 1.83 -19.72
CA ASP A 227 -5.30 2.92 -19.07
C ASP A 227 -6.16 3.66 -18.02
N ASP A 228 -7.44 3.92 -18.27
CA ASP A 228 -8.34 4.54 -17.27
C ASP A 228 -8.59 3.59 -16.08
N MET A 229 -8.80 2.30 -16.34
CA MET A 229 -8.90 1.27 -15.30
C MET A 229 -7.59 1.15 -14.50
N LEU A 230 -6.42 1.20 -15.15
CA LEU A 230 -5.13 1.16 -14.46
C LEU A 230 -4.90 2.40 -13.59
N VAL A 231 -5.35 3.59 -14.00
CA VAL A 231 -5.33 4.80 -13.14
C VAL A 231 -6.20 4.59 -11.89
N ARG A 232 -7.40 4.01 -12.05
CA ARG A 232 -8.32 3.73 -10.94
C ARG A 232 -7.82 2.62 -10.01
N LEU A 233 -6.98 1.70 -10.50
CA LEU A 233 -6.37 0.64 -9.67
C LEU A 233 -5.53 1.23 -8.52
N PHE A 234 -4.88 2.38 -8.76
CA PHE A 234 -4.09 3.10 -7.76
C PHE A 234 -4.89 4.13 -6.94
N ALA A 235 -6.15 4.42 -7.31
CA ALA A 235 -7.03 5.34 -6.60
C ALA A 235 -7.55 4.75 -5.27
N GLY A 236 -8.43 5.46 -4.54
CA GLY A 236 -9.02 4.91 -3.31
C GLY A 236 -8.00 4.58 -2.21
N LEU A 237 -6.87 5.29 -2.13
CA LEU A 237 -5.73 4.91 -1.28
C LEU A 237 -5.17 3.51 -1.62
N ILE A 238 -4.99 3.22 -2.91
CA ILE A 238 -4.42 1.98 -3.47
C ILE A 238 -5.15 0.68 -3.06
N HIS A 239 -6.40 0.78 -2.58
CA HIS A 239 -7.19 -0.39 -2.17
C HIS A 239 -7.52 -1.38 -3.30
N PRO A 240 -7.88 -0.96 -4.54
CA PRO A 240 -8.17 -1.91 -5.61
C PRO A 240 -6.92 -2.72 -6.03
N PHE A 241 -5.73 -2.10 -5.99
CA PHE A 241 -4.44 -2.77 -6.15
C PHE A 241 -4.16 -3.76 -5.01
N ILE A 242 -4.51 -3.43 -3.77
CA ILE A 242 -4.36 -4.33 -2.61
C ILE A 242 -5.32 -5.53 -2.74
N GLN A 243 -6.61 -5.32 -3.05
CA GLN A 243 -7.59 -6.38 -3.25
C GLN A 243 -7.18 -7.30 -4.42
N LEU A 244 -6.72 -6.73 -5.54
CA LEU A 244 -6.17 -7.50 -6.67
C LEU A 244 -4.93 -8.30 -6.23
N GLY A 245 -4.09 -7.68 -5.40
CA GLY A 245 -2.89 -8.29 -4.82
C GLY A 245 -3.22 -9.55 -4.01
N PHE A 246 -4.21 -9.48 -3.12
CA PHE A 246 -4.71 -10.65 -2.38
C PHE A 246 -5.31 -11.72 -3.31
N GLY A 247 -6.12 -11.32 -4.29
CA GLY A 247 -6.73 -12.25 -5.25
C GLY A 247 -5.70 -13.03 -6.07
N VAL A 248 -4.61 -12.37 -6.49
CA VAL A 248 -3.49 -13.01 -7.20
C VAL A 248 -2.57 -13.80 -6.25
N GLU A 249 -2.27 -13.27 -5.05
CA GLU A 249 -1.40 -13.94 -4.06
C GLU A 249 -1.97 -15.30 -3.63
N PHE A 250 -3.27 -15.36 -3.33
CA PHE A 250 -3.94 -16.57 -2.83
C PHE A 250 -4.70 -17.33 -3.93
N ASN A 251 -4.51 -16.96 -5.20
CA ASN A 251 -5.14 -17.61 -6.36
C ASN A 251 -6.68 -17.74 -6.20
N GLN A 252 -7.36 -16.64 -5.86
CA GLN A 252 -8.81 -16.57 -5.63
C GLN A 252 -9.50 -15.73 -6.72
N PRO A 253 -10.05 -16.34 -7.79
CA PRO A 253 -10.62 -15.59 -8.92
C PRO A 253 -11.82 -14.73 -8.54
N ALA A 254 -12.56 -15.07 -7.49
CA ALA A 254 -13.63 -14.23 -6.95
C ALA A 254 -13.11 -12.91 -6.36
N ILE A 255 -12.00 -12.93 -5.61
CA ILE A 255 -11.36 -11.71 -5.08
C ILE A 255 -10.80 -10.85 -6.22
N VAL A 256 -10.30 -11.47 -7.30
CA VAL A 256 -9.92 -10.75 -8.52
C VAL A 256 -11.14 -10.09 -9.19
N ALA A 257 -12.32 -10.73 -9.18
CA ALA A 257 -13.55 -10.10 -9.68
C ALA A 257 -13.98 -8.90 -8.82
N GLU A 258 -13.89 -9.00 -7.49
CA GLU A 258 -14.13 -7.90 -6.56
C GLU A 258 -13.18 -6.73 -6.84
N ALA A 259 -11.87 -6.99 -6.96
CA ALA A 259 -10.87 -5.96 -7.21
C ALA A 259 -11.07 -5.22 -8.53
N LEU A 260 -11.46 -5.93 -9.60
CA LEU A 260 -11.78 -5.32 -10.90
C LEU A 260 -13.07 -4.48 -10.83
N ALA A 261 -14.06 -4.94 -10.07
CA ALA A 261 -15.30 -4.19 -9.85
C ALA A 261 -15.07 -2.95 -8.96
N GLU A 262 -14.24 -3.06 -7.93
CA GLU A 262 -13.78 -1.96 -7.07
C GLU A 262 -13.03 -0.90 -7.90
N THR A 263 -12.08 -1.35 -8.74
CA THR A 263 -11.36 -0.53 -9.72
C THR A 263 -12.33 0.23 -10.63
N ALA A 264 -13.34 -0.45 -11.18
CA ALA A 264 -14.30 0.17 -12.09
C ALA A 264 -15.13 1.29 -11.44
N VAL A 265 -15.42 1.19 -10.13
CA VAL A 265 -16.22 2.20 -9.41
C VAL A 265 -15.42 3.29 -8.73
N HIS A 266 -14.08 3.19 -8.69
CA HIS A 266 -13.23 4.25 -8.16
C HIS A 266 -13.05 5.43 -9.11
N GLU A 267 -12.71 6.57 -8.51
CA GLU A 267 -12.37 7.81 -9.19
C GLU A 267 -11.07 7.72 -10.02
N SER A 268 -11.01 8.46 -11.13
CA SER A 268 -9.80 8.60 -11.97
C SER A 268 -9.13 9.95 -11.69
N ASN A 269 -8.71 10.17 -10.43
CA ASN A 269 -8.18 11.45 -9.94
C ASN A 269 -6.64 11.55 -9.95
N LEU A 270 -5.93 10.45 -10.19
CA LEU A 270 -4.47 10.41 -10.22
C LEU A 270 -3.91 10.90 -11.57
N THR A 271 -4.21 12.15 -11.92
CA THR A 271 -3.95 12.78 -13.24
C THR A 271 -2.47 12.94 -13.61
N PHE A 272 -1.54 12.37 -12.83
CA PHE A 272 -0.10 12.47 -13.04
C PHE A 272 0.55 11.16 -13.52
N LEU A 273 -0.09 9.99 -13.33
CA LEU A 273 0.54 8.70 -13.62
C LEU A 273 0.85 8.51 -15.11
N LEU A 274 -0.13 8.80 -15.97
CA LEU A 274 0.03 8.77 -17.44
C LEU A 274 1.00 9.86 -17.94
N PRO A 275 0.87 11.15 -17.55
CA PRO A 275 1.88 12.17 -17.90
C PRO A 275 3.29 11.87 -17.41
N ALA A 276 3.46 11.24 -16.24
CA ALA A 276 4.76 10.83 -15.74
C ALA A 276 5.36 9.64 -16.53
N GLU A 277 4.52 8.72 -17.03
CA GLU A 277 4.94 7.68 -17.98
C GLU A 277 5.37 8.29 -19.32
N GLU A 278 4.61 9.23 -19.87
CA GLU A 278 4.96 9.94 -21.10
C GLU A 278 6.27 10.73 -20.94
N ALA A 279 6.42 11.49 -19.84
CA ALA A 279 7.62 12.26 -19.52
C ALA A 279 8.85 11.38 -19.23
N ALA A 280 8.68 10.12 -18.84
CA ALA A 280 9.76 9.14 -18.75
C ALA A 280 10.22 8.62 -20.13
N GLY A 281 9.47 8.92 -21.21
CA GLY A 281 9.66 8.36 -22.54
C GLY A 281 8.98 6.99 -22.74
N GLY A 282 7.99 6.68 -21.91
CA GLY A 282 7.31 5.39 -21.83
C GLY A 282 7.95 4.40 -20.85
N VAL A 283 7.29 3.26 -20.66
CA VAL A 283 7.70 2.19 -19.72
C VAL A 283 9.02 1.53 -20.14
N GLY A 284 9.80 1.09 -19.14
CA GLY A 284 10.91 0.16 -19.37
C GLY A 284 12.24 0.85 -19.69
N LYS A 285 12.37 2.14 -19.37
CA LYS A 285 13.65 2.85 -19.49
C LYS A 285 14.56 2.52 -18.33
N GLU A 286 15.86 2.52 -18.59
CA GLU A 286 16.89 2.33 -17.58
C GLU A 286 16.75 3.39 -16.46
N GLY A 287 16.46 2.92 -15.24
CA GLY A 287 16.34 3.73 -14.05
C GLY A 287 17.71 4.15 -13.53
N LYS A 288 17.95 5.47 -13.48
CA LYS A 288 19.24 6.07 -13.07
C LYS A 288 19.24 6.65 -11.67
N LYS A 289 18.08 6.69 -11.00
CA LYS A 289 17.88 7.18 -9.65
C LYS A 289 17.17 6.13 -8.82
N SER A 290 17.43 6.11 -7.51
CA SER A 290 16.69 5.27 -6.57
C SER A 290 15.45 5.99 -6.05
N LEU A 291 14.49 5.24 -5.49
CA LEU A 291 13.32 5.85 -4.85
C LEU A 291 13.72 6.84 -3.73
N VAL A 292 14.77 6.51 -2.96
CA VAL A 292 15.34 7.37 -1.90
C VAL A 292 15.89 8.69 -2.46
N HIS A 293 16.67 8.66 -3.55
CA HIS A 293 17.16 9.89 -4.19
C HIS A 293 16.00 10.80 -4.64
N LEU A 294 14.93 10.21 -5.19
CA LEU A 294 13.75 10.97 -5.61
C LEU A 294 12.94 11.52 -4.42
N GLN A 295 12.92 10.83 -3.26
CA GLN A 295 12.38 11.36 -2.01
C GLN A 295 13.18 12.57 -1.53
N GLN A 296 14.52 12.54 -1.60
CA GLN A 296 15.37 13.67 -1.25
C GLN A 296 15.15 14.88 -2.18
N GLU A 297 14.93 14.65 -3.49
CA GLU A 297 14.53 15.71 -4.44
C GLU A 297 13.17 16.32 -4.08
N ILE A 298 12.17 15.50 -3.74
CA ILE A 298 10.86 15.96 -3.25
C ILE A 298 11.02 16.79 -1.97
N ARG A 299 11.80 16.30 -0.99
CA ARG A 299 12.04 16.96 0.31
C ARG A 299 12.74 18.31 0.17
N SER A 300 13.57 18.46 -0.86
CA SER A 300 14.32 19.67 -1.19
C SER A 300 13.52 20.65 -2.06
N ASN A 301 12.42 20.19 -2.68
CA ASN A 301 11.57 21.02 -3.52
C ASN A 301 10.53 21.79 -2.69
N THR A 302 10.83 23.07 -2.43
CA THR A 302 9.94 23.99 -1.70
C THR A 302 8.56 24.13 -2.36
N GLN A 303 8.46 24.15 -3.68
CA GLN A 303 7.17 24.30 -4.38
C GLN A 303 6.25 23.11 -4.10
N ILE A 304 6.77 21.88 -4.11
CA ILE A 304 6.00 20.68 -3.75
C ILE A 304 5.55 20.74 -2.28
N ARG A 305 6.43 21.15 -1.37
CA ARG A 305 6.11 21.24 0.06
C ARG A 305 5.04 22.29 0.36
N GLU A 306 5.12 23.47 -0.26
CA GLU A 306 4.13 24.54 -0.11
C GLU A 306 2.83 24.28 -0.89
N ALA A 307 2.88 23.43 -1.91
CA ALA A 307 1.72 22.95 -2.64
C ALA A 307 0.86 21.97 -1.84
N VAL A 308 1.29 21.48 -0.67
CA VAL A 308 0.48 20.64 0.22
C VAL A 308 -0.04 21.47 1.39
N ARG A 309 -1.35 21.43 1.65
CA ARG A 309 -1.99 22.27 2.68
C ARG A 309 -2.81 21.46 3.66
N TRP A 310 -2.88 21.91 4.90
CA TRP A 310 -3.62 21.22 5.97
C TRP A 310 -5.13 21.19 5.72
N GLU A 311 -5.65 22.16 4.98
CA GLU A 311 -7.07 22.35 4.70
C GLU A 311 -7.59 21.45 3.55
N ASP A 312 -6.71 20.88 2.71
CA ASP A 312 -7.17 19.95 1.67
C ASP A 312 -7.67 18.65 2.28
N VAL A 313 -8.88 18.21 1.92
CA VAL A 313 -9.42 16.91 2.35
C VAL A 313 -8.58 15.75 1.80
N ASN A 314 -8.17 15.86 0.52
CA ASN A 314 -7.20 14.96 -0.10
C ASN A 314 -5.94 15.76 -0.47
N LYS A 315 -4.81 15.42 0.14
CA LYS A 315 -3.54 16.12 -0.10
C LYS A 315 -2.96 15.84 -1.48
N ILE A 316 -3.28 14.69 -2.10
CA ILE A 316 -2.82 14.39 -3.47
C ILE A 316 -3.54 15.34 -4.45
N ASP A 317 -4.87 15.44 -4.37
CA ASP A 317 -5.64 16.37 -5.22
C ASP A 317 -5.18 17.82 -5.02
N GLY A 318 -4.96 18.24 -3.76
CA GLY A 318 -4.46 19.58 -3.43
C GLY A 318 -3.06 19.86 -4.01
N MET A 319 -2.15 18.90 -3.91
CA MET A 319 -0.80 18.96 -4.47
C MET A 319 -0.83 19.02 -6.00
N LEU A 320 -1.58 18.14 -6.66
CA LEU A 320 -1.73 18.10 -8.12
C LEU A 320 -2.43 19.35 -8.67
N ALA A 321 -3.30 20.01 -7.89
CA ALA A 321 -3.91 21.27 -8.28
C ALA A 321 -2.97 22.49 -8.20
N ARG A 322 -1.76 22.35 -7.61
CA ARG A 322 -0.86 23.48 -7.32
C ARG A 322 0.59 23.31 -7.78
N ALA A 323 1.10 22.07 -7.85
CA ALA A 323 2.42 21.73 -8.37
C ALA A 323 2.37 20.42 -9.20
N PRO A 324 1.50 20.33 -10.24
CA PRO A 324 1.41 19.14 -11.08
C PRO A 324 2.73 18.89 -11.83
N ASP A 325 3.31 19.93 -12.43
CA ASP A 325 4.48 19.82 -13.29
C ASP A 325 5.73 19.41 -12.50
N GLU A 326 5.92 19.94 -11.29
CA GLU A 326 7.00 19.54 -10.38
C GLU A 326 6.88 18.07 -9.97
N ILE A 327 5.68 17.59 -9.68
CA ILE A 327 5.44 16.20 -9.30
C ILE A 327 5.64 15.27 -10.49
N ILE A 328 5.10 15.60 -11.66
CA ILE A 328 5.31 14.83 -12.90
C ILE A 328 6.80 14.74 -13.22
N LYS A 329 7.54 15.86 -13.10
CA LYS A 329 8.98 15.94 -13.36
C LYS A 329 9.85 15.11 -12.42
N ILE A 330 9.50 14.98 -11.13
CA ILE A 330 10.27 14.11 -10.23
C ILE A 330 9.83 12.66 -10.38
N THR A 331 8.53 12.39 -10.43
CA THR A 331 8.01 11.01 -10.49
C THR A 331 8.37 10.31 -11.81
N SER A 332 8.42 11.01 -12.94
CA SER A 332 8.85 10.42 -14.23
C SER A 332 10.29 9.87 -14.22
N GLN A 333 11.16 10.37 -13.34
CA GLN A 333 12.53 9.88 -13.19
C GLN A 333 12.61 8.50 -12.50
N PHE A 334 11.52 8.01 -11.89
CA PHE A 334 11.41 6.61 -11.50
C PHE A 334 11.01 5.78 -12.73
N SER A 335 11.99 5.06 -13.27
CA SER A 335 11.87 4.12 -14.40
C SER A 335 12.55 2.81 -14.02
N VAL A 336 12.16 1.70 -14.64
CA VAL A 336 12.79 0.39 -14.40
C VAL A 336 13.19 -0.24 -15.72
N GLY A 337 14.50 -0.44 -15.92
CA GLY A 337 15.02 -1.12 -17.09
C GLY A 337 14.66 -2.62 -17.07
N PRO A 338 14.64 -3.30 -18.23
CA PRO A 338 14.24 -4.72 -18.31
C PRO A 338 15.01 -5.63 -17.35
N ASP A 339 16.27 -5.32 -17.06
CA ASP A 339 17.15 -6.17 -16.26
C ASP A 339 17.36 -5.61 -14.84
N GLN A 340 16.59 -4.58 -14.46
CA GLN A 340 16.58 -3.97 -13.12
C GLN A 340 15.36 -4.41 -12.27
N LEU A 341 14.50 -5.29 -12.77
CA LEU A 341 13.20 -5.61 -12.15
C LEU A 341 13.32 -6.10 -10.69
N GLU A 342 14.24 -7.03 -10.41
CA GLU A 342 14.44 -7.60 -9.07
C GLU A 342 15.05 -6.58 -8.10
N LEU A 343 16.09 -5.86 -8.54
CA LEU A 343 16.73 -4.79 -7.77
C LEU A 343 15.73 -3.68 -7.43
N LYS A 344 14.94 -3.20 -8.41
CA LYS A 344 13.97 -2.12 -8.21
C LYS A 344 12.75 -2.54 -7.40
N LEU A 345 12.37 -3.81 -7.42
CA LEU A 345 11.37 -4.37 -6.50
C LEU A 345 11.86 -4.29 -5.05
N ALA A 346 13.09 -4.75 -4.79
CA ALA A 346 13.68 -4.74 -3.46
C ALA A 346 13.96 -3.30 -2.97
N GLU A 347 14.53 -2.44 -3.82
CA GLU A 347 14.78 -1.01 -3.55
C GLU A 347 13.48 -0.27 -3.19
N LEU A 348 12.38 -0.50 -3.92
CA LEU A 348 11.09 0.13 -3.62
C LEU A 348 10.56 -0.32 -2.25
N LEU A 349 10.55 -1.63 -1.97
CA LEU A 349 10.06 -2.15 -0.69
C LEU A 349 10.90 -1.60 0.47
N ASN A 350 12.22 -1.60 0.33
CA ASN A 350 13.15 -1.02 1.29
C ASN A 350 12.85 0.45 1.56
N ALA A 351 12.71 1.24 0.50
CA ALA A 351 12.49 2.69 0.59
C ALA A 351 11.13 3.05 1.20
N VAL A 352 10.05 2.29 0.93
CA VAL A 352 8.75 2.53 1.60
C VAL A 352 8.78 2.13 3.07
N ALA A 353 9.47 1.05 3.43
CA ALA A 353 9.69 0.69 4.83
C ALA A 353 10.51 1.77 5.56
N TYR A 354 11.56 2.28 4.91
CA TYR A 354 12.40 3.37 5.42
C TYR A 354 11.57 4.62 5.71
N PHE A 355 10.87 5.21 4.73
CA PHE A 355 10.18 6.47 4.99
C PHE A 355 8.95 6.32 5.89
N ALA A 356 8.30 5.16 5.92
CA ALA A 356 7.21 4.90 6.86
C ALA A 356 7.72 4.84 8.31
N GLY A 357 8.87 4.18 8.53
CA GLY A 357 9.52 4.09 9.83
C GLY A 357 10.18 5.38 10.29
N ALA A 358 11.03 5.97 9.45
CA ALA A 358 11.89 7.10 9.77
C ALA A 358 11.15 8.44 9.91
N ALA A 359 9.89 8.55 9.49
CA ALA A 359 9.08 9.75 9.61
C ALA A 359 8.52 9.97 11.04
N GLN A 360 9.36 9.78 12.07
CA GLN A 360 9.00 10.02 13.47
C GLN A 360 9.25 11.47 13.89
N ARG A 361 8.55 11.89 14.95
CA ARG A 361 8.82 13.14 15.67
C ARG A 361 9.64 12.84 16.93
N PRO A 362 10.87 13.39 17.06
CA PRO A 362 11.70 13.18 18.24
C PRO A 362 10.96 13.50 19.54
N ARG A 363 11.18 12.67 20.56
CA ARG A 363 10.49 12.68 21.87
C ARG A 363 9.01 12.30 21.87
N LYS A 364 8.34 12.16 20.72
CA LYS A 364 6.98 11.61 20.69
C LYS A 364 7.00 10.08 20.80
N ARG A 365 5.88 9.52 21.25
CA ARG A 365 5.61 8.09 21.07
C ARG A 365 5.64 7.73 19.58
N VAL A 366 6.13 6.53 19.30
CA VAL A 366 6.21 5.97 17.95
C VAL A 366 4.82 5.95 17.31
N LYS A 367 4.71 6.54 16.12
CA LYS A 367 3.47 6.55 15.32
C LYS A 367 3.78 6.48 13.84
N PHE A 368 2.95 5.74 13.10
CA PHE A 368 3.06 5.64 11.64
C PHE A 368 1.99 6.49 10.96
N ASP A 369 2.35 7.09 9.82
CA ASP A 369 1.39 7.78 8.96
C ASP A 369 0.49 6.75 8.26
N PHE A 370 -0.82 6.94 8.39
CA PHE A 370 -1.84 6.10 7.77
C PHE A 370 -1.68 5.97 6.24
N PHE A 371 -1.11 6.96 5.55
CA PHE A 371 -0.90 6.92 4.10
C PHE A 371 0.47 6.30 3.76
N TYR A 372 1.53 6.54 4.54
CA TYR A 372 2.82 5.89 4.31
C TYR A 372 2.76 4.39 4.54
N MET A 373 2.03 3.95 5.56
CA MET A 373 1.83 2.52 5.77
C MET A 373 1.02 1.86 4.64
N HIS A 374 0.17 2.60 3.89
CA HIS A 374 -0.43 2.08 2.66
C HIS A 374 0.60 1.83 1.56
N CYS A 375 1.66 2.65 1.46
CA CYS A 375 2.79 2.39 0.55
C CYS A 375 3.49 1.07 0.90
N VAL A 376 3.69 0.80 2.19
CA VAL A 376 4.29 -0.47 2.67
C VAL A 376 3.35 -1.64 2.46
N THR A 377 2.14 -1.61 3.01
CA THR A 377 1.17 -2.74 2.98
C THR A 377 0.77 -3.17 1.57
N SER A 378 0.94 -2.32 0.57
CA SER A 378 0.73 -2.65 -0.85
C SER A 378 2.01 -3.13 -1.57
N ALA A 379 3.21 -2.85 -1.07
CA ALA A 379 4.46 -3.20 -1.74
C ALA A 379 4.70 -4.71 -1.86
N ILE A 380 4.20 -5.51 -0.91
CA ILE A 380 4.30 -6.98 -0.95
C ILE A 380 3.69 -7.58 -2.23
N PHE A 381 2.56 -7.03 -2.72
CA PHE A 381 1.86 -7.57 -3.90
C PHE A 381 2.60 -7.35 -5.22
N LEU A 382 3.58 -6.45 -5.26
CA LEU A 382 4.48 -6.37 -6.42
C LEU A 382 5.18 -7.71 -6.66
N ALA A 383 5.59 -8.43 -5.62
CA ALA A 383 6.18 -9.76 -5.75
C ALA A 383 5.17 -10.79 -6.29
N SER A 384 3.89 -10.70 -5.89
CA SER A 384 2.81 -11.52 -6.47
C SER A 384 2.68 -11.25 -7.96
N PHE A 385 2.63 -9.99 -8.38
CA PHE A 385 2.46 -9.62 -9.79
C PHE A 385 3.70 -9.94 -10.65
N VAL A 386 4.92 -9.64 -10.19
CA VAL A 386 6.11 -9.90 -11.01
C VAL A 386 6.47 -11.39 -11.11
N SER A 387 5.98 -12.24 -10.22
CA SER A 387 6.14 -13.70 -10.32
C SER A 387 5.16 -14.35 -11.31
N GLN A 388 4.02 -13.71 -11.63
CA GLN A 388 3.02 -14.31 -12.53
C GLN A 388 3.56 -14.54 -13.96
N PRO A 389 3.46 -15.74 -14.53
CA PRO A 389 3.91 -16.00 -15.90
C PRO A 389 3.00 -15.35 -16.96
N TRP A 390 1.76 -15.03 -16.62
CA TRP A 390 0.74 -14.47 -17.50
C TRP A 390 0.72 -12.93 -17.56
N ILE A 391 1.54 -12.25 -16.77
CA ILE A 391 1.79 -10.81 -16.91
C ILE A 391 3.06 -10.62 -17.75
N SER A 392 2.98 -9.84 -18.83
CA SER A 392 4.13 -9.59 -19.73
C SER A 392 5.28 -8.88 -19.00
N LYS A 393 6.52 -9.03 -19.48
CA LYS A 393 7.69 -8.30 -18.90
C LYS A 393 7.44 -6.78 -18.91
N GLN A 394 6.83 -6.24 -19.97
CA GLN A 394 6.49 -4.81 -20.06
C GLN A 394 5.45 -4.38 -19.00
N ASN A 395 4.42 -5.19 -18.76
CA ASN A 395 3.37 -4.87 -17.77
C ASN A 395 3.89 -4.97 -16.33
N LYS A 396 4.82 -5.90 -16.06
CA LYS A 396 5.56 -5.97 -14.78
C LYS A 396 6.36 -4.71 -14.50
N LEU A 397 7.09 -4.21 -15.50
CA LEU A 397 7.82 -2.93 -15.41
C LEU A 397 6.84 -1.77 -15.19
N ARG A 398 5.73 -1.71 -15.94
CA ARG A 398 4.71 -0.65 -15.80
C ARG A 398 4.14 -0.57 -14.39
N ILE A 399 3.70 -1.70 -13.83
CA ILE A 399 3.14 -1.75 -12.47
C ILE A 399 4.17 -1.31 -11.41
N LEU A 400 5.43 -1.74 -11.56
CA LEU A 400 6.49 -1.37 -10.62
C LEU A 400 6.83 0.13 -10.72
N GLU A 401 6.95 0.67 -11.93
CA GLU A 401 7.12 2.11 -12.16
C GLU A 401 5.97 2.93 -11.57
N TRP A 402 4.71 2.56 -11.86
CA TRP A 402 3.53 3.27 -11.36
C TRP A 402 3.43 3.21 -9.83
N LYS A 403 3.77 2.08 -9.22
CA LYS A 403 3.83 1.95 -7.76
C LYS A 403 4.86 2.89 -7.15
N GLY A 404 6.08 2.94 -7.68
CA GLY A 404 7.10 3.88 -7.20
C GLY A 404 6.69 5.35 -7.40
N ARG A 405 6.08 5.69 -8.53
CA ARG A 405 5.51 7.03 -8.79
C ARG A 405 4.41 7.40 -7.80
N MET A 406 3.53 6.46 -7.47
CA MET A 406 2.46 6.65 -6.49
C MET A 406 2.99 6.77 -5.05
N ASP A 407 4.02 6.00 -4.69
CA ASP A 407 4.67 6.09 -3.38
C ASP A 407 5.39 7.43 -3.21
N LEU A 408 6.08 7.92 -4.25
CA LEU A 408 6.69 9.25 -4.28
C LEU A 408 5.64 10.37 -4.17
N ALA A 409 4.54 10.30 -4.91
CA ALA A 409 3.44 11.25 -4.79
C ALA A 409 2.77 11.20 -3.41
N THR A 410 2.70 10.02 -2.80
CA THR A 410 2.17 9.85 -1.44
C THR A 410 3.11 10.49 -0.41
N TYR A 411 4.43 10.24 -0.50
CA TYR A 411 5.48 10.89 0.29
C TYR A 411 5.40 12.42 0.21
N ALA A 412 5.37 12.98 -1.01
CA ALA A 412 5.17 14.40 -1.25
C ALA A 412 3.89 14.92 -0.56
N SER A 413 2.76 14.26 -0.79
CA SER A 413 1.45 14.66 -0.26
C SER A 413 1.34 14.64 1.27
N ARG A 414 2.28 14.01 2.00
CA ARG A 414 2.33 14.09 3.48
C ARG A 414 3.24 15.22 3.98
N GLY A 415 3.57 16.18 3.13
CA GLY A 415 4.44 17.33 3.45
C GLY A 415 5.93 17.06 3.21
N ALA A 416 6.27 15.92 2.58
CA ALA A 416 7.63 15.39 2.48
C ALA A 416 8.31 15.36 3.86
N ALA A 417 7.88 14.43 4.72
CA ALA A 417 8.38 14.34 6.09
C ALA A 417 9.92 14.21 6.13
N GLU A 418 10.55 14.90 7.09
CA GLU A 418 11.97 14.68 7.40
C GLU A 418 12.15 13.27 7.95
N LEU A 419 13.10 12.53 7.38
CA LEU A 419 13.34 11.12 7.70
C LEU A 419 14.54 11.03 8.64
N ARG A 420 14.32 10.38 9.78
CA ARG A 420 15.26 10.20 10.89
C ARG A 420 15.64 8.74 10.99
N GLN A 421 16.83 8.41 10.53
CA GLN A 421 17.33 7.03 10.58
C GLN A 421 17.62 6.62 12.03
N GLU A 422 18.04 7.57 12.86
CA GLU A 422 18.30 7.41 14.30
C GLU A 422 17.07 6.90 15.06
N GLU A 423 15.86 7.30 14.65
CA GLU A 423 14.60 6.85 15.26
C GLU A 423 14.27 5.38 14.94
N ILE A 424 15.00 4.73 14.02
CA ILE A 424 14.96 3.28 13.77
C ILE A 424 16.19 2.60 14.37
N THR A 425 17.40 3.11 14.16
CA THR A 425 18.64 2.42 14.58
C THR A 425 18.76 2.31 16.09
N ASP A 426 18.32 3.35 16.80
CA ASP A 426 18.46 3.50 18.25
C ASP A 426 17.23 2.95 19.00
N TYR A 427 16.26 2.39 18.27
CA TYR A 427 15.09 1.73 18.85
C TYR A 427 15.45 0.32 19.36
N GLU A 428 15.15 0.04 20.62
CA GLU A 428 15.40 -1.24 21.28
C GLU A 428 14.20 -2.21 21.12
N PRO A 429 14.32 -3.29 20.32
CA PRO A 429 13.25 -4.25 20.12
C PRO A 429 13.08 -5.16 21.35
N LYS A 430 11.83 -5.49 21.68
CA LYS A 430 11.47 -6.30 22.85
C LYS A 430 10.88 -7.67 22.49
N LEU A 431 10.47 -7.84 21.24
CA LEU A 431 9.68 -8.96 20.73
C LEU A 431 10.41 -9.66 19.59
N SER A 432 10.36 -10.99 19.56
CA SER A 432 10.75 -11.79 18.39
C SER A 432 9.76 -11.63 17.24
N TRP A 433 10.10 -12.14 16.04
CA TRP A 433 9.17 -12.16 14.91
C TRP A 433 7.86 -12.91 15.23
N GLU A 434 7.95 -14.03 15.93
CA GLU A 434 6.79 -14.83 16.36
C GLU A 434 5.90 -14.06 17.34
N GLU A 435 6.49 -13.32 18.28
CA GLU A 435 5.76 -12.48 19.24
C GLU A 435 5.12 -11.27 18.57
N VAL A 436 5.81 -10.61 17.63
CA VAL A 436 5.25 -9.55 16.79
C VAL A 436 4.07 -10.07 15.96
N PHE A 437 4.20 -11.24 15.33
CA PHE A 437 3.11 -11.85 14.55
C PHE A 437 1.91 -12.13 15.46
N ALA A 438 2.15 -12.74 16.63
CA ALA A 438 1.11 -13.02 17.61
C ALA A 438 0.39 -11.74 18.09
N GLN A 439 1.11 -10.65 18.38
CA GLN A 439 0.48 -9.40 18.78
C GLN A 439 -0.30 -8.72 17.64
N ALA A 440 0.20 -8.77 16.41
CA ALA A 440 -0.48 -8.18 15.25
C ALA A 440 -1.83 -8.87 14.95
N ILE A 441 -1.87 -10.20 14.96
CA ILE A 441 -3.10 -10.95 14.65
C ILE A 441 -4.12 -10.94 15.80
N ASN A 442 -3.68 -10.88 17.05
CA ASN A 442 -4.56 -10.84 18.22
C ASN A 442 -5.01 -9.42 18.60
N HIS A 443 -4.68 -8.38 17.81
CA HIS A 443 -5.01 -7.01 18.17
C HIS A 443 -6.55 -6.81 18.21
N PRO A 444 -7.12 -6.35 19.34
CA PRO A 444 -8.58 -6.36 19.55
C PRO A 444 -9.32 -5.30 18.72
N GLN A 445 -8.60 -4.30 18.19
CA GLN A 445 -9.17 -3.16 17.46
C GLN A 445 -8.63 -2.97 16.05
N ASP A 446 -7.59 -3.71 15.62
CA ASP A 446 -7.03 -3.54 14.26
C ASP A 446 -8.02 -4.06 13.20
N ASP A 447 -8.08 -3.37 12.08
CA ASP A 447 -8.89 -3.70 10.90
C ASP A 447 -8.06 -4.41 9.80
N GLY A 448 -6.84 -4.87 10.14
CA GLY A 448 -5.95 -5.64 9.27
C GLY A 448 -4.72 -4.85 8.83
N HIS A 449 -4.60 -3.57 9.21
CA HIS A 449 -3.47 -2.72 8.88
C HIS A 449 -2.17 -3.19 9.53
N ALA A 450 -2.20 -3.55 10.82
CA ALA A 450 -1.03 -4.07 11.52
C ALA A 450 -0.55 -5.38 10.88
N SER A 451 -1.46 -6.34 10.68
CA SER A 451 -1.11 -7.64 10.07
C SER A 451 -0.53 -7.50 8.66
N LYS A 452 -1.10 -6.64 7.80
CA LYS A 452 -0.54 -6.31 6.47
C LYS A 452 0.87 -5.69 6.56
N PHE A 453 1.11 -4.80 7.53
CA PHE A 453 2.37 -4.07 7.64
C PHE A 453 3.48 -5.02 8.12
N ILE A 454 3.23 -5.73 9.22
CA ILE A 454 4.14 -6.71 9.80
C ILE A 454 4.53 -7.80 8.80
N ARG A 455 3.57 -8.39 8.06
CA ARG A 455 3.89 -9.41 7.05
C ARG A 455 4.73 -8.87 5.91
N THR A 456 4.60 -7.58 5.59
CA THR A 456 5.41 -6.94 4.53
C THR A 456 6.83 -6.63 5.00
N LEU A 457 7.03 -6.24 6.26
CA LEU A 457 8.37 -6.08 6.83
C LEU A 457 9.13 -7.41 6.90
N ALA A 458 8.47 -8.48 7.34
CA ALA A 458 9.06 -9.83 7.38
C ALA A 458 9.39 -10.39 5.98
N PHE A 459 8.64 -9.99 4.95
CA PHE A 459 9.00 -10.28 3.56
C PHE A 459 10.15 -9.40 3.07
N GLY A 460 10.15 -8.12 3.45
CA GLY A 460 11.18 -7.14 3.11
C GLY A 460 12.57 -7.56 3.58
N GLU A 461 12.70 -8.07 4.81
CA GLU A 461 13.94 -8.65 5.33
C GLU A 461 14.47 -9.75 4.40
N LYS A 462 13.63 -10.73 4.04
CA LYS A 462 14.01 -11.84 3.14
C LYS A 462 14.38 -11.36 1.74
N LEU A 463 13.64 -10.39 1.20
CA LEU A 463 13.82 -9.86 -0.16
C LEU A 463 15.06 -8.98 -0.30
N CYS A 464 15.35 -8.14 0.71
CA CYS A 464 16.43 -7.15 0.64
C CYS A 464 17.80 -7.74 1.01
N LYS A 465 17.84 -8.79 1.85
CA LYS A 465 19.08 -9.41 2.36
C LYS A 465 20.17 -9.71 1.32
N PRO A 466 19.88 -10.16 0.08
CA PRO A 466 20.93 -10.34 -0.94
C PRO A 466 21.63 -9.04 -1.36
N PHE A 467 20.92 -7.90 -1.31
CA PHE A 467 21.40 -6.57 -1.71
C PHE A 467 22.11 -5.83 -0.56
N GLU A 468 21.83 -6.16 0.70
CA GLU A 468 22.49 -5.55 1.86
C GLU A 468 24.01 -5.79 1.91
N ALA A 469 24.49 -6.87 1.26
CA ALA A 469 25.91 -7.20 1.16
C ALA A 469 26.66 -6.44 0.03
N ASP A 470 25.94 -5.90 -0.95
CA ASP A 470 26.51 -5.20 -2.10
C ASP A 470 26.87 -3.75 -1.75
N GLU A 471 28.12 -3.36 -1.97
CA GLU A 471 28.62 -2.03 -1.63
C GLU A 471 27.94 -0.93 -2.46
N GLU A 472 27.55 -1.21 -3.71
CA GLU A 472 26.83 -0.27 -4.58
C GLU A 472 25.38 -0.07 -4.11
N CYS A 473 24.82 -1.02 -3.35
CA CYS A 473 23.46 -0.96 -2.81
C CYS A 473 23.37 -0.25 -1.44
N ARG A 474 24.46 -0.14 -0.68
CA ARG A 474 24.44 0.38 0.71
C ARG A 474 23.86 1.79 0.86
N GLU A 475 24.06 2.66 -0.12
CA GLU A 475 23.55 4.04 -0.08
C GLU A 475 22.03 4.15 -0.35
N VAL A 476 21.39 3.08 -0.86
CA VAL A 476 19.97 3.09 -1.22
C VAL A 476 19.11 2.08 -0.45
N PHE A 477 19.72 1.04 0.14
CA PHE A 477 19.06 0.08 1.05
C PHE A 477 19.20 0.54 2.52
N LEU A 478 18.45 1.60 2.86
CA LEU A 478 18.52 2.28 4.16
C LEU A 478 17.85 1.52 5.33
N VAL A 479 17.07 0.47 5.07
CA VAL A 479 16.68 -0.55 6.07
C VAL A 479 17.51 -1.80 5.83
N ASN A 480 18.30 -2.22 6.80
CA ASN A 480 19.13 -3.43 6.68
C ASN A 480 19.32 -4.11 8.05
N GLY A 481 19.73 -5.38 8.05
CA GLY A 481 20.01 -6.13 9.26
C GLY A 481 18.86 -6.14 10.27
N ASP A 482 19.14 -5.71 11.51
CA ASP A 482 18.17 -5.71 12.62
C ASP A 482 17.09 -4.62 12.50
N MET A 483 17.22 -3.67 11.56
CA MET A 483 16.23 -2.60 11.37
C MET A 483 14.85 -3.15 11.00
N TRP A 484 14.76 -4.31 10.34
CA TRP A 484 13.49 -4.93 9.97
C TRP A 484 12.65 -5.36 11.19
N ILE A 485 13.27 -6.02 12.18
CA ILE A 485 12.59 -6.42 13.42
C ILE A 485 12.36 -5.22 14.36
N LYS A 486 13.24 -4.22 14.34
CA LYS A 486 13.02 -2.93 15.03
C LYS A 486 11.80 -2.21 14.49
N LEU A 487 11.67 -2.04 13.18
CA LEU A 487 10.47 -1.49 12.53
C LEU A 487 9.20 -2.27 12.88
N ALA A 488 9.30 -3.60 12.93
CA ALA A 488 8.16 -4.45 13.27
C ALA A 488 7.72 -4.26 14.74
N ASN A 489 8.66 -4.15 15.68
CA ASN A 489 8.39 -3.79 17.07
C ASN A 489 7.82 -2.36 17.20
N MET A 490 8.36 -1.39 16.46
CA MET A 490 7.84 -0.01 16.38
C MET A 490 6.36 0.02 15.94
N VAL A 491 5.98 -0.80 14.95
CA VAL A 491 4.57 -0.92 14.53
C VAL A 491 3.71 -1.44 15.68
N ILE A 492 4.16 -2.47 16.41
CA ILE A 492 3.44 -2.99 17.58
C ILE A 492 3.32 -1.94 18.69
N ASP A 493 4.38 -1.20 19.02
CA ASP A 493 4.31 -0.11 20.01
C ASP A 493 3.33 1.00 19.58
N SER A 494 3.25 1.30 18.27
CA SER A 494 2.40 2.38 17.76
C SER A 494 0.89 2.11 17.90
N ILE A 495 0.47 0.84 17.90
CA ILE A 495 -0.94 0.44 17.94
C ILE A 495 -1.50 0.21 19.35
N GLN A 496 -0.68 0.34 20.41
CA GLN A 496 -1.09 0.05 21.80
C GLN A 496 -2.08 1.06 22.41
N ASP A 497 -2.42 2.15 21.70
CA ASP A 497 -3.41 3.12 22.14
C ASP A 497 -4.50 3.38 21.08
N ASN A 498 -5.58 4.03 21.51
CA ASN A 498 -6.77 4.28 20.68
C ASN A 498 -6.49 5.11 19.40
N GLN A 499 -5.32 5.74 19.27
CA GLN A 499 -4.88 6.47 18.08
C GLN A 499 -3.75 5.70 17.37
N MET A 500 -4.03 4.46 16.97
CA MET A 500 -3.09 3.55 16.30
C MET A 500 -2.26 4.21 15.18
N TRP A 501 -2.92 5.02 14.34
CA TRP A 501 -2.31 5.67 13.18
C TRP A 501 -2.55 7.19 13.22
N ILE A 502 -1.54 7.97 12.86
CA ILE A 502 -1.67 9.42 12.66
C ILE A 502 -1.73 9.75 11.16
N ARG A 503 -1.99 11.01 10.82
CA ARG A 503 -2.21 11.43 9.43
C ARG A 503 -1.50 12.73 9.17
N HIS A 504 -0.72 12.78 8.08
CA HIS A 504 0.02 13.95 7.61
C HIS A 504 1.27 14.27 8.46
N VAL A 505 2.10 13.26 8.74
CA VAL A 505 3.28 13.34 9.65
C VAL A 505 4.32 14.41 9.33
N GLY A 506 4.38 14.94 8.11
CA GLY A 506 5.27 16.05 7.74
C GLY A 506 4.82 17.43 8.23
N ASP A 507 3.62 17.55 8.83
CA ASP A 507 3.12 18.78 9.46
C ASP A 507 3.08 18.62 10.98
N ASP A 508 3.58 19.63 11.70
CA ASP A 508 3.63 19.65 13.17
C ASP A 508 2.26 19.43 13.82
N ARG A 509 1.17 19.87 13.17
CA ARG A 509 -0.21 19.69 13.67
C ARG A 509 -0.65 18.23 13.74
N ALA A 510 -0.05 17.34 12.95
CA ALA A 510 -0.34 15.89 13.02
C ALA A 510 0.15 15.24 14.33
N TRP A 511 1.06 15.91 15.04
CA TRP A 511 1.66 15.46 16.30
C TRP A 511 1.07 16.15 17.54
N GLU A 512 0.09 17.05 17.36
CA GLU A 512 -0.69 17.62 18.46
C GLU A 512 -1.51 16.52 19.15
N GLY A 513 -1.44 16.47 20.48
CA GLY A 513 -2.10 15.42 21.28
C GLY A 513 -1.35 14.09 21.35
N VAL A 514 -0.36 13.84 20.49
CA VAL A 514 0.52 12.66 20.63
C VAL A 514 1.38 12.83 21.88
N ALA A 515 1.33 11.84 22.78
CA ALA A 515 2.10 11.85 24.02
C ALA A 515 3.61 11.75 23.75
N ASP A 516 4.39 12.23 24.72
CA ASP A 516 5.85 12.06 24.72
C ASP A 516 6.22 10.61 25.15
N ARG A 517 7.44 10.18 24.81
CA ARG A 517 8.01 8.85 25.12
C ARG A 517 8.76 8.82 26.46
#